data_AF-A0A654M2I9-F1
#
_entry.id   AF-A0A654M2I9-F1
#
_cell.length_a   1.000
_cell.length_b   1.000
_cell.length_c   1.000
_cell.angle_alpha   90.00
_cell.angle_beta   90.00
_cell.angle_gamma   90.00
#
_symmetry.space_group_name_H-M   'P 1'
#
loop_
_entity.id
_entity.type
_entity.pdbx_description
1 polymer ?
#
loop_
_entity_poly.entity_id
_entity_poly.type
_entity_poly.pdbx_seq_one_letter_code
_entity_poly.pdbx_strand_id
1 'polypeptide(L)' 'MGTSAEPSSKPSTDNTCHLCGITFRNKDEKEEHIKLEHSEHKQPSGVS' A
#
# COMPACT_ATOMS: atom_id res chain seq x y z
N MET A 1 -32.73 -17.33 14.88
CA MET A 1 -32.34 -17.13 13.46
C MET A 1 -30.99 -16.45 13.49
N GLY A 2 -29.92 -17.19 13.23
CA GLY A 2 -28.56 -16.67 13.29
C GLY A 2 -27.91 -16.87 11.93
N THR A 3 -27.69 -15.76 11.22
CA THR A 3 -26.76 -15.66 10.08
C THR A 3 -26.64 -14.19 9.74
N SER A 4 -25.48 -13.58 9.96
CA SER A 4 -25.02 -12.43 9.19
C SER A 4 -23.51 -12.46 9.26
N ALA A 5 -22.93 -12.89 8.14
CA ALA A 5 -21.50 -13.01 7.93
C ALA A 5 -20.82 -11.69 8.29
N GLU A 6 -19.85 -11.75 9.20
CA GLU A 6 -18.85 -10.69 9.31
C GLU A 6 -18.15 -10.60 7.95
N PRO A 7 -18.17 -9.44 7.27
CA PRO A 7 -17.29 -9.24 6.15
C PRO A 7 -15.87 -9.33 6.71
N SER A 8 -15.20 -10.43 6.37
CA SER A 8 -13.76 -10.63 6.50
C SER A 8 -13.05 -9.57 5.65
N SER A 9 -13.12 -8.32 6.07
CA SER A 9 -12.26 -7.24 5.64
C SER A 9 -10.90 -7.51 6.25
N LYS A 10 -10.17 -8.46 5.63
CA LYS A 10 -8.76 -8.68 5.92
C LYS A 10 -8.10 -7.30 5.88
N PRO A 11 -7.45 -6.82 6.97
CA PRO A 11 -6.70 -5.59 6.91
C PRO A 11 -5.57 -5.85 5.90
N SER A 12 -5.75 -5.33 4.69
CA SER A 12 -4.75 -5.42 3.64
C SER A 12 -3.50 -4.70 4.15
N THR A 13 -2.55 -5.47 4.66
CA THR A 13 -1.21 -5.02 5.06
C THR A 13 -0.42 -4.42 3.88
N ASP A 14 -0.99 -4.42 2.68
CA ASP A 14 -0.46 -3.87 1.43
C ASP A 14 -0.26 -2.35 1.44
N ASN A 15 -0.86 -1.63 2.39
CA ASN A 15 -0.76 -0.17 2.44
C ASN A 15 0.49 0.36 3.17
N THR A 16 1.48 -0.49 3.47
CA THR A 16 2.72 -0.06 4.13
C THR A 16 3.80 0.28 3.10
N CYS A 17 4.42 1.46 3.24
CA CYS A 17 5.57 1.84 2.42
C CYS A 17 6.77 0.97 2.78
N HIS A 18 7.34 0.29 1.78
CA HIS A 18 8.50 -0.59 1.99
C HIS A 18 9.82 0.18 2.16
N LEU A 19 9.85 1.48 1.87
CA LEU A 19 11.06 2.30 1.97
C LEU A 19 11.27 2.85 3.38
N CYS A 20 10.19 3.19 4.09
CA CYS A 20 10.25 3.82 5.41
C CYS A 20 9.41 3.10 6.49
N GLY A 21 8.55 2.14 6.11
CA GLY A 21 7.71 1.39 7.04
C GLY A 21 6.43 2.10 7.47
N ILE A 22 6.07 3.23 6.86
CA ILE A 22 4.83 3.96 7.20
C ILE A 22 3.62 3.22 6.64
N THR A 23 2.64 2.92 7.50
CA THR A 23 1.38 2.30 7.10
C THR A 23 0.32 3.36 6.77
N PHE A 24 -0.24 3.27 5.58
CA PHE A 24 -1.28 4.17 5.09
C PHE A 24 -2.67 3.52 5.19
N ARG A 25 -3.70 4.35 5.10
CA ARG A 25 -5.09 3.89 5.11
C ARG A 25 -5.42 3.12 3.83
N ASN A 26 -4.93 3.62 2.69
CA ASN A 26 -5.20 3.12 1.35
C ASN A 26 -3.92 3.10 0.51
N LYS A 27 -3.96 2.37 -0.61
CA LYS A 27 -2.86 2.30 -1.58
C LYS A 27 -2.54 3.65 -2.21
N ASP A 28 -3.55 4.44 -2.52
CA ASP A 28 -3.41 5.77 -3.15
C ASP A 28 -2.48 6.68 -2.34
N GLU A 29 -2.70 6.76 -1.02
CA GLU A 29 -1.87 7.56 -0.12
C GLU A 29 -0.45 7.02 -0.01
N LYS A 30 -0.26 5.70 -0.04
CA LYS A 30 1.07 5.08 -0.10
C LYS A 30 1.80 5.48 -1.37
N GLU A 31 1.13 5.43 -2.52
CA GLU A 31 1.74 5.77 -3.82
C GLU A 31 2.09 7.26 -3.91
N GLU A 32 1.20 8.15 -3.48
CA GLU A 32 1.46 9.58 -3.36
C GLU A 32 2.63 9.85 -2.40
N HIS A 33 2.67 9.19 -1.24
CA HIS A 33 3.78 9.28 -0.30
C HIS A 33 5.11 8.84 -0.94
N ILE A 34 5.15 7.68 -1.61
CA ILE A 34 6.36 7.24 -2.31
C ILE A 34 6.73 8.26 -3.40
N LYS A 35 5.75 8.86 -4.07
CA LYS A 35 5.98 9.87 -5.11
C LYS A 35 6.36 11.26 -4.57
N LEU A 36 6.09 11.59 -3.32
CA LEU A 36 6.48 12.89 -2.76
C LEU A 36 7.77 12.77 -1.94
N GLU A 37 7.86 11.74 -1.11
CA GLU A 37 8.96 11.53 -0.15
C GLU A 37 10.07 10.63 -0.72
N HIS A 38 9.76 9.77 -1.69
CA HIS A 38 10.68 8.76 -2.21
C HIS A 38 10.81 8.75 -3.74
N SER A 39 10.36 9.82 -4.41
CA SER A 39 10.31 9.94 -5.87
C SER A 39 11.68 9.93 -6.57
N GLU A 40 12.75 10.00 -5.80
CA GLU A 40 14.11 10.27 -6.28
C GLU A 40 14.70 9.15 -7.16
N HIS A 41 14.12 7.94 -7.23
CA HIS A 41 14.69 6.89 -8.08
C HIS A 41 13.62 6.12 -8.85
N LYS A 42 13.12 6.74 -9.92
CA LYS A 42 12.66 6.02 -11.11
C LYS A 42 13.82 5.17 -11.63
N GLN A 43 13.95 3.93 -11.17
CA GLN A 43 14.74 2.93 -11.87
C GLN A 43 13.93 2.45 -13.08
N PRO A 44 14.38 2.69 -14.32
CA PRO A 44 13.91 1.91 -15.45
C PRO A 44 14.68 0.59 -15.42
N SER A 45 14.02 -0.52 -15.16
CA SER A 45 14.53 -1.85 -15.50
C SER A 45 13.34 -2.72 -15.83
N GLY A 46 12.92 -2.88 -17.09
CA GLY A 46 13.59 -2.48 -18.31
C GLY A 46 14.86 -3.27 -18.64
N VAL A 47 15.03 -4.47 -18.09
CA VAL A 47 16.03 -5.50 -18.46
C VAL A 47 15.52 -6.80 -17.81
N SER A 48 15.30 -7.93 -18.48
CA SER A 48 15.61 -8.43 -19.82
C SER A 48 14.47 -9.35 -20.29
#